data_AF-A0A286H0L3-F1
#
_entry.id   AF-A0A286H0L3-F1
#
_cell.length_a   1.000
_cell.length_b   1.000
_cell.length_c   1.000
_cell.angle_alpha   90.00
_cell.angle_beta   90.00
_cell.angle_gamma   90.00
#
_symmetry.space_group_name_H-M   'P 1'
#
loop_
_entity.id
_entity.type
_entity.pdbx_description
1 polymer ?
#
loop_
_entity_poly.entity_id
_entity_poly.type
_entity_poly.pdbx_seq_one_letter_code
_entity_poly.pdbx_strand_id
1 'polypeptide(L)' 'MKAFHVTVFASGLDPAADDFEQRFYDAGCGDALVAFQSGRIVVDFTRQAESLEAAVASAVADVRRAGAIVTASTTTP' A
#
# COMPACT_ATOMS: atom_id res chain seq x y z
N MET A 1 6.09 -20.19 0.83
CA MET A 1 5.49 -18.86 0.62
C MET A 1 4.18 -19.01 -0.14
N LYS A 2 3.17 -18.21 0.20
CA LYS A 2 1.87 -18.16 -0.48
C LYS A 2 1.57 -16.71 -0.88
N ALA A 3 0.81 -16.54 -1.95
CA ALA A 3 0.36 -15.23 -2.39
C ALA A 3 -0.82 -14.78 -1.52
N PHE A 4 -0.74 -13.57 -1.00
CA PHE A 4 -1.80 -12.92 -0.24
C PHE A 4 -2.21 -11.64 -0.94
N HIS A 5 -3.52 -11.42 -1.00
CA HIS A 5 -4.09 -10.16 -1.44
C HIS A 5 -4.27 -9.25 -0.23
N VAL A 6 -3.65 -8.07 -0.28
CA VAL A 6 -3.70 -7.09 0.80
C VAL A 6 -3.97 -5.73 0.19
N THR A 7 -5.09 -5.12 0.56
CA THR A 7 -5.40 -3.76 0.15
C THR A 7 -5.09 -2.80 1.30
N VAL A 8 -4.23 -1.82 1.03
CA VAL A 8 -3.87 -0.75 1.98
C VAL A 8 -4.48 0.56 1.51
N PHE A 9 -5.17 1.24 2.43
CA PHE A 9 -5.65 2.60 2.23
C PHE A 9 -4.68 3.59 2.86
N ALA A 10 -4.25 4.57 2.08
CA ALA A 10 -3.30 5.60 2.50
C ALA A 10 -3.71 6.98 2.00
N SER A 11 -3.05 8.00 2.54
CA SER A 11 -3.21 9.40 2.14
C SER A 11 -1.87 10.15 2.27
N GLY A 12 -1.85 11.46 2.04
CA GLY A 12 -0.69 12.31 2.34
C GLY A 12 0.34 12.46 1.22
N LEU A 13 0.13 11.81 0.07
CA LEU A 13 0.88 12.09 -1.16
C LEU A 13 -0.02 12.79 -2.17
N ASP A 14 0.60 13.63 -3.01
CA ASP A 14 -0.06 14.28 -4.13
C ASP A 14 -0.11 13.31 -5.32
N PRO A 15 -1.30 12.85 -5.75
CA PRO A 15 -1.43 11.96 -6.91
C PRO A 15 -1.09 12.63 -8.24
N ALA A 16 -1.00 13.97 -8.29
CA ALA A 16 -0.60 14.71 -9.48
C ALA A 16 0.93 14.91 -9.57
N ALA A 17 1.69 14.45 -8.57
CA ALA A 17 3.15 14.50 -8.64
C ALA A 17 3.67 13.52 -9.70
N ASP A 18 4.58 13.98 -10.56
CA ASP A 18 5.16 13.17 -11.64
C ASP A 18 5.89 11.92 -11.13
N ASP A 19 6.34 11.93 -9.88
CA ASP A 19 7.06 10.84 -9.23
C ASP A 19 6.15 9.95 -8.35
N PHE A 20 4.83 10.15 -8.37
CA PHE A 20 3.88 9.48 -7.49
C PHE A 20 4.01 7.96 -7.55
N GLU A 21 3.88 7.36 -8.75
CA GLU A 21 3.98 5.91 -8.94
C GLU A 21 5.41 5.39 -8.66
N GLN A 22 6.42 6.17 -9.04
CA GLN A 22 7.82 5.80 -8.85
C GLN A 22 8.18 5.66 -7.36
N ARG A 23 7.64 6.53 -6.49
CA ARG A 23 7.84 6.44 -5.04
C ARG A 23 7.38 5.11 -4.47
N PHE A 24 6.22 4.61 -4.93
CA PHE A 24 5.70 3.32 -4.48
C PHE A 24 6.53 2.16 -5.01
N TYR A 25 6.94 2.23 -6.29
CA TYR A 25 7.80 1.23 -6.90
C TYR A 25 9.14 1.11 -6.15
N ASP A 26 9.84 2.23 -5.96
CA ASP A 26 11.13 2.29 -5.27
C ASP A 26 11.03 1.91 -3.80
N ALA A 27 9.86 2.13 -3.18
CA ALA A 27 9.60 1.73 -1.80
C ALA A 27 9.34 0.23 -1.61
N GLY A 28 9.22 -0.54 -2.69
CA GLY A 28 9.00 -1.99 -2.66
C GLY A 28 7.58 -2.42 -2.99
N CYS A 29 6.71 -1.52 -3.48
CA CYS A 29 5.34 -1.85 -3.90
C CYS A 29 5.23 -2.29 -5.37
N GLY A 30 6.31 -2.84 -5.95
CA GLY A 30 6.33 -3.24 -7.36
C GLY A 30 5.42 -4.42 -7.71
N ASP A 31 4.89 -5.11 -6.70
CA ASP A 31 3.90 -6.19 -6.79
C ASP A 31 2.46 -5.71 -6.46
N ALA A 32 2.25 -4.39 -6.47
CA ALA A 32 0.98 -3.77 -6.15
C ALA A 32 0.45 -2.89 -7.28
N LEU A 33 -0.88 -2.81 -7.36
CA LEU A 33 -1.58 -1.82 -8.14
C LEU A 33 -1.83 -0.58 -7.27
N VAL A 34 -1.33 0.57 -7.70
CA VAL A 34 -1.57 1.86 -7.04
C VAL A 34 -2.71 2.57 -7.76
N ALA A 35 -3.73 2.99 -7.01
CA ALA A 35 -4.84 3.78 -7.52
C ALA A 35 -5.13 4.96 -6.59
N PHE A 36 -5.70 6.03 -7.14
CA PHE A 36 -6.23 7.13 -6.35
C PHE A 36 -7.73 7.25 -6.58
N GLN A 37 -8.53 7.03 -5.54
CA GLN A 37 -9.99 7.01 -5.63
C GLN A 37 -10.59 7.72 -4.42
N SER A 38 -11.58 8.58 -4.67
CA SER A 38 -12.33 9.28 -3.60
C SER A 38 -11.44 10.02 -2.58
N GLY A 39 -10.34 10.64 -3.05
CA GLY A 39 -9.41 11.37 -2.20
C GLY A 39 -8.46 10.49 -1.38
N ARG A 40 -8.37 9.19 -1.69
CA ARG A 40 -7.53 8.22 -0.99
C ARG A 40 -6.65 7.45 -1.97
N ILE A 41 -5.47 7.12 -1.51
CA ILE A 41 -4.56 6.21 -2.19
C ILE A 41 -4.97 4.80 -1.79
N VAL A 42 -5.14 3.94 -2.78
CA VAL A 42 -5.45 2.52 -2.64
C VAL A 42 -4.29 1.76 -3.24
N VAL A 43 -3.63 0.95 -2.43
CA VAL A 43 -2.51 0.11 -2.87
C VAL A 43 -2.93 -1.34 -2.69
N ASP A 44 -3.17 -2.03 -3.80
CA ASP A 44 -3.66 -3.40 -3.82
C ASP A 44 -2.53 -4.37 -4.17
N PHE A 45 -2.05 -5.10 -3.18
CA PHE A 45 -0.89 -5.98 -3.28
C PHE A 45 -1.32 -7.39 -3.67
N THR A 46 -0.48 -8.04 -4.48
CA THR A 46 -0.46 -9.51 -4.62
C THR A 46 0.93 -10.02 -4.21
N ARG A 47 1.19 -10.09 -2.90
CA ARG A 47 2.53 -10.38 -2.39
C ARG A 47 2.71 -11.82 -1.90
N GLN A 48 3.88 -12.38 -2.16
CA GLN A 48 4.34 -13.63 -1.57
C GLN A 48 4.85 -13.43 -0.14
N ALA A 49 4.28 -14.15 0.83
CA ALA A 49 4.73 -14.13 2.22
C ALA A 49 4.61 -15.51 2.90
N GLU A 50 5.15 -15.61 4.11
CA GLU A 50 5.02 -16.81 4.95
C GLU A 50 3.67 -16.88 5.68
N SER A 51 3.08 -15.72 6.00
CA SER A 51 1.76 -15.61 6.63
C SER A 51 1.03 -14.34 6.16
N LEU A 52 -0.27 -14.24 6.45
CA LEU A 52 -1.07 -13.04 6.16
C LEU A 52 -0.55 -11.85 6.97
N GLU A 53 -0.18 -12.03 8.24
CA GLU A 53 0.37 -10.99 9.09
C GLU A 53 1.69 -10.46 8.53
N ALA A 54 2.56 -11.35 8.05
CA ALA A 54 3.81 -10.98 7.38
C ALA A 54 3.53 -10.19 6.09
N ALA A 55 2.53 -10.60 5.31
CA ALA A 55 2.09 -9.86 4.13
C ALA A 55 1.51 -8.48 4.50
N VAL A 56 0.67 -8.36 5.52
CA VAL A 56 0.12 -7.05 5.92
C VAL A 56 1.22 -6.14 6.46
N ALA A 57 2.09 -6.64 7.34
CA ALA A 57 3.14 -5.85 7.96
C ALA A 57 4.12 -5.28 6.93
N SER A 58 4.54 -6.10 5.96
CA SER A 58 5.41 -5.64 4.88
C SER A 58 4.71 -4.62 3.97
N ALA A 59 3.42 -4.80 3.64
CA ALA A 59 2.67 -3.85 2.78
C ALA A 59 2.60 -2.47 3.43
N VAL A 60 2.24 -2.45 4.71
CA VAL A 60 2.16 -1.20 5.47
C VAL A 60 3.54 -0.53 5.57
N ALA A 61 4.61 -1.31 5.74
CA ALA A 61 5.96 -0.78 5.79
C ALA A 61 6.39 -0.14 4.45
N ASP A 62 6.09 -0.80 3.33
CA ASP A 62 6.44 -0.32 1.99
C ASP A 62 5.64 0.94 1.62
N VAL A 63 4.34 0.96 1.89
CA VAL A 63 3.48 2.14 1.68
C VAL A 63 3.95 3.34 2.53
N ARG A 64 4.38 3.10 3.78
CA ARG A 64 4.96 4.17 4.62
C ARG A 64 6.30 4.66 4.09
N ARG A 65 7.13 3.78 3.55
CA ARG A 65 8.43 4.14 2.95
C ARG A 65 8.26 5.01 1.70
N ALA A 66 7.17 4.83 0.95
CA ALA A 66 6.80 5.72 -0.16
C ALA A 66 6.42 7.15 0.29
N GLY A 67 6.29 7.38 1.61
CA GLY A 67 5.87 8.66 2.19
C GLY A 67 4.37 8.79 2.40
N ALA A 68 3.60 7.72 2.16
CA ALA A 68 2.16 7.73 2.39
C ALA A 68 1.82 7.48 3.86
N ILE A 69 0.72 8.07 4.31
CA ILE A 69 0.19 7.92 5.66
C ILE A 69 -0.86 6.81 5.63
N VAL A 70 -0.52 5.67 6.23
CA VAL A 70 -1.45 4.55 6.42
C VAL A 70 -2.29 4.79 7.67
N THR A 71 -3.59 4.96 7.50
CA THR A 71 -4.54 5.12 8.62
C THR A 71 -5.27 3.80 8.85
N ALA A 72 -5.15 3.25 10.06
CA ALA A 72 -5.96 2.10 10.46
C ALA A 72 -7.41 2.56 10.66
N SER A 73 -8.35 2.04 9.87
CA SER A 73 -9.77 2.18 10.15
C SER A 73 -10.23 0.97 10.96
N THR A 74 -10.47 1.16 12.26
CA THR A 74 -11.25 0.20 13.04
C THR A 74 -12.72 0.48 12.78
N THR A 75 -13.30 -0.19 11.78
CA THR A 75 -14.75 -0.23 11.64
C THR A 75 -15.27 -1.20 12.71
N THR A 76 -15.70 -0.65 13.85
CA THR A 76 -16.50 -1.39 14.82
C THR A 76 -17.85 -1.73 14.15
N PRO A 77 -18.34 -2.97 14.24
CA PRO A 77 -19.62 -3.38 13.65
C PRO A 77 -20.82 -2.60 14.22
#